data_AF-A0A7W0XBU9-F1
#
_entry.id   AF-A0A7W0XBU9-F1
#
_cell.length_a   1.000
_cell.length_b   1.000
_cell.length_c   1.000
_cell.angle_alpha   90.00
_cell.angle_beta   90.00
_cell.angle_gamma   90.00
#
_symmetry.space_group_name_H-M   'P 1'
#
loop_
_entity.id
_entity.type
_entity.pdbx_description
1 polymer ?
#
loop_
_entity_poly.entity_id
_entity_poly.type
_entity_poly.pdbx_seq_one_letter_code
_entity_poly.pdbx_strand_id
1 'polypeptide(L)'
;MGDRPVIWTAGHSNHAFEEFAALLASETIAVVVDVRSYPYSRFASHFNREEMAAGLNATGVKYLYLGGELGGRPTSDDHYDAEGRALYGLMAEKPAFREAIERVLRGAADHRIALVCTEGTPKECHRRLLVGKVLTDHGAVLRHILPDGHVFEETAVEIDDTGDQPSLFGDEKEAAWTSTQSVSHRRRLSDSSVA
;
A
#
# COMPACT_ATOMS: atom_id res chain seq x y z
N MET A 1 -9.06 -13.09 25.36
CA MET A 1 -8.94 -12.96 23.90
C MET A 1 -8.74 -11.49 23.62
N GLY A 2 -7.52 -11.06 23.28
CA GLY A 2 -7.28 -9.65 22.94
C GLY A 2 -8.07 -9.29 21.69
N ASP A 3 -8.62 -8.09 21.63
CA ASP A 3 -9.32 -7.62 20.43
C ASP A 3 -8.30 -7.50 19.28
N ARG A 4 -8.65 -7.99 18.09
CA ARG A 4 -7.75 -7.92 16.93
C ARG A 4 -7.78 -6.49 16.38
N PRO A 5 -6.62 -5.82 16.19
CA PRO A 5 -6.61 -4.49 15.59
C PRO A 5 -7.28 -4.50 14.21
N VAL A 6 -8.16 -3.54 13.94
CA VAL A 6 -8.79 -3.39 12.62
C VAL A 6 -8.14 -2.23 11.88
N ILE A 7 -7.61 -2.50 10.70
CA ILE A 7 -7.00 -1.49 9.82
C ILE A 7 -7.84 -1.34 8.57
N TRP A 8 -8.29 -0.12 8.27
CA TRP A 8 -9.01 0.16 7.06
C TRP A 8 -8.03 0.46 5.92
N THR A 9 -8.46 0.25 4.68
CA THR A 9 -7.70 0.72 3.51
C THR A 9 -8.63 1.31 2.47
N ALA A 10 -8.18 2.32 1.76
CA ALA A 10 -8.93 2.92 0.65
C ALA A 10 -8.00 3.34 -0.48
N GLY A 11 -8.55 3.35 -1.70
CA GLY A 11 -7.87 3.83 -2.89
C GLY A 11 -8.53 5.09 -3.41
N HIS A 12 -7.79 6.17 -3.60
CA HIS A 12 -8.41 7.41 -4.08
C HIS A 12 -8.72 7.38 -5.58
N SER A 13 -7.99 6.56 -6.36
CA SER A 13 -8.17 6.43 -7.81
C SER A 13 -8.31 7.79 -8.50
N ASN A 14 -9.35 7.96 -9.31
CA ASN A 14 -9.75 9.20 -9.97
C ASN A 14 -11.03 9.81 -9.36
N HIS A 15 -11.40 9.45 -8.13
CA HIS A 15 -12.58 10.02 -7.47
C HIS A 15 -12.47 11.54 -7.34
N ALA A 16 -13.62 12.22 -7.28
CA ALA A 16 -13.65 13.55 -6.72
C ALA A 16 -13.26 13.49 -5.23
N PHE A 17 -12.71 14.58 -4.68
CA PHE A 17 -12.32 14.60 -3.27
C PHE A 17 -13.52 14.34 -2.35
N GLU A 18 -14.67 14.90 -2.70
CA GLU A 18 -15.93 14.80 -1.95
C GLU A 18 -16.46 13.36 -1.90
N GLU A 19 -16.38 12.63 -3.02
CA GLU A 19 -16.76 11.23 -3.10
C GLU A 19 -15.84 10.38 -2.21
N PHE A 20 -14.53 10.61 -2.30
CA PHE A 20 -13.56 9.90 -1.46
C PHE A 20 -13.75 10.22 0.03
N ALA A 21 -14.00 11.49 0.38
CA ALA A 21 -14.29 11.90 1.74
C ALA A 21 -15.60 11.25 2.25
N ALA A 22 -16.61 11.09 1.39
CA ALA A 22 -17.84 10.40 1.74
C ALA A 22 -17.62 8.90 2.04
N LEU A 23 -16.76 8.22 1.26
CA LEU A 23 -16.36 6.83 1.53
C LEU A 23 -15.65 6.69 2.88
N LEU A 24 -14.78 7.63 3.24
CA LEU A 24 -14.13 7.64 4.55
C LEU A 24 -15.13 7.93 5.68
N ALA A 25 -16.08 8.84 5.44
CA ALA A 25 -17.08 9.22 6.42
C ALA A 25 -18.11 8.11 6.69
N SER A 26 -18.51 7.32 5.68
CA SER A 26 -19.43 6.20 5.86
C SER A 26 -18.89 5.16 6.84
N GLU A 27 -17.56 5.00 6.83
CA GLU A 27 -16.85 4.13 7.77
C GLU A 27 -16.27 4.89 8.96
N THR A 28 -16.64 6.15 9.21
CA THR A 28 -16.18 6.94 10.37
C THR A 28 -14.65 6.95 10.57
N ILE A 29 -13.91 6.98 9.46
CA ILE A 29 -12.45 7.04 9.49
C ILE A 29 -12.02 8.34 10.18
N ALA A 30 -11.16 8.22 11.20
CA ALA A 30 -10.67 9.36 11.97
C ALA A 30 -9.28 9.83 11.52
N VAL A 31 -8.49 8.91 10.95
CA VAL A 31 -7.12 9.19 10.51
C VAL A 31 -6.86 8.52 9.17
N VAL A 32 -6.37 9.28 8.20
CA VAL A 32 -5.81 8.77 6.96
C VAL A 32 -4.29 8.68 7.10
N VAL A 33 -3.76 7.49 6.83
CA VAL A 33 -2.33 7.24 6.69
C VAL A 33 -2.02 7.08 5.22
N ASP A 34 -1.38 8.07 4.63
CA ASP A 34 -0.97 8.07 3.23
C ASP A 34 0.34 7.30 3.07
N VAL A 35 0.26 6.16 2.39
CA VAL A 35 1.39 5.25 2.16
C VAL A 35 1.96 5.38 0.74
N ARG A 36 1.58 6.41 -0.02
CA ARG A 36 2.11 6.62 -1.38
C ARG A 36 3.55 7.10 -1.31
N SER A 37 4.49 6.42 -1.98
CA SER A 37 5.89 6.88 -2.06
C SER A 37 6.03 8.28 -2.65
N TYR A 38 5.16 8.62 -3.60
CA TYR A 38 5.13 9.92 -4.26
C TYR A 38 3.67 10.40 -4.32
N PRO A 39 3.19 11.14 -3.31
CA PRO A 39 1.80 11.58 -3.20
C PRO A 39 1.54 12.82 -4.07
N TYR A 40 2.00 12.80 -5.33
CA TYR A 40 1.90 13.92 -6.27
C TYR A 40 1.48 13.44 -7.65
N SER A 41 0.44 14.06 -8.20
CA SER A 41 -0.09 13.78 -9.53
C SER A 41 -0.56 15.06 -10.20
N ARG A 42 -0.26 15.19 -11.50
CA ARG A 42 -0.83 16.26 -12.32
C ARG A 42 -2.29 16.04 -12.68
N PHE A 43 -2.74 14.78 -12.70
CA PHE A 43 -4.11 14.41 -13.08
C PHE A 43 -5.07 14.42 -11.89
N ALA A 44 -4.57 14.06 -10.71
CA ALA A 44 -5.35 14.00 -9.47
C ALA A 44 -4.76 14.97 -8.44
N SER A 45 -4.63 16.25 -8.81
CA SER A 45 -3.96 17.26 -8.00
C SER A 45 -4.66 17.54 -6.67
N HIS A 46 -5.97 17.28 -6.57
CA HIS A 46 -6.73 17.34 -5.31
C HIS A 46 -6.32 16.26 -4.31
N PHE A 47 -5.61 15.22 -4.75
CA PHE A 47 -4.98 14.22 -3.89
C PHE A 47 -3.47 14.43 -3.72
N ASN A 48 -2.92 15.55 -4.19
CA ASN A 48 -1.57 15.93 -3.79
C ASN A 48 -1.53 16.09 -2.27
N ARG A 49 -0.38 15.80 -1.66
CA ARG A 49 -0.26 15.70 -0.19
C ARG A 49 -0.85 16.90 0.54
N GLU A 50 -0.52 18.12 0.14
CA GLU A 50 -0.94 19.34 0.80
C GLU A 50 -2.46 19.58 0.66
N GLU A 51 -3.00 19.37 -0.53
CA GLU A 51 -4.43 19.49 -0.85
C GLU A 51 -5.26 18.42 -0.13
N MET A 52 -4.78 17.18 -0.13
CA MET A 52 -5.41 16.07 0.57
C MET A 52 -5.44 16.30 2.08
N ALA A 53 -4.32 16.76 2.65
CA ALA A 53 -4.25 17.10 4.06
C ALA A 53 -5.23 18.23 4.42
N ALA A 54 -5.29 19.29 3.62
CA ALA A 54 -6.20 20.41 3.84
C ALA A 54 -7.67 19.97 3.75
N GLY A 55 -8.03 19.22 2.71
CA GLY A 55 -9.40 18.73 2.50
C GLY A 55 -9.85 17.79 3.63
N LEU A 56 -9.01 16.86 4.05
CA LEU A 56 -9.35 15.92 5.14
C LEU A 56 -9.47 16.64 6.49
N ASN A 57 -8.56 17.57 6.78
CA ASN A 57 -8.64 18.34 8.02
C ASN A 57 -9.93 19.18 8.07
N ALA A 58 -10.40 19.71 6.94
CA ALA A 58 -11.66 20.44 6.86
C ALA A 58 -12.89 19.57 7.16
N THR A 59 -12.80 18.24 7.00
CA THR A 59 -13.86 17.29 7.36
C THR A 59 -13.66 16.67 8.75
N GLY A 60 -12.62 17.08 9.49
CA GLY A 60 -12.27 16.54 10.81
C GLY A 60 -11.46 15.25 10.78
N VAL A 61 -11.03 14.78 9.60
CA VAL A 61 -10.17 13.61 9.44
C VAL A 61 -8.71 14.03 9.50
N LYS A 62 -7.94 13.44 10.42
CA LYS A 62 -6.51 13.74 10.52
C LYS A 62 -5.75 13.11 9.35
N TYR A 63 -4.73 13.80 8.85
CA TYR A 63 -3.84 13.29 7.82
C TYR A 63 -2.44 13.01 8.39
N LEU A 64 -1.91 11.83 8.08
CA LEU A 64 -0.54 11.43 8.39
C LEU A 64 0.14 10.85 7.15
N TYR A 65 1.26 11.42 6.74
CA TYR A 65 2.09 10.87 5.67
C TYR A 65 3.11 9.88 6.22
N LEU A 66 3.12 8.65 5.71
CA LEU A 66 4.12 7.60 5.98
C LEU A 66 4.64 6.97 4.68
N GLY A 67 4.53 7.66 3.55
CA GLY A 67 5.00 7.15 2.26
C GLY A 67 6.52 7.01 2.17
N GLY A 68 7.29 7.65 3.05
CA GLY A 68 8.74 7.47 3.14
C GLY A 68 9.13 6.12 3.74
N GLU A 69 8.33 5.62 4.68
CA GLU A 69 8.59 4.40 5.44
C GLU A 69 7.80 3.20 4.89
N LEU A 70 6.54 3.41 4.50
CA LEU A 70 5.58 2.38 4.07
C LEU A 70 5.30 2.42 2.56
N GLY A 71 6.01 3.26 1.82
CA GLY A 71 5.87 3.40 0.37
C GLY A 71 6.21 2.13 -0.39
N GLY A 72 5.42 1.80 -1.42
CA GLY A 72 5.64 0.63 -2.28
C GLY A 72 6.78 0.74 -3.29
N ARG A 73 7.45 1.90 -3.38
CA ARG A 73 8.59 2.13 -4.28
C ARG A 73 9.87 2.33 -3.47
N PRO A 74 10.84 1.41 -3.57
CA PRO A 74 12.14 1.57 -2.93
C PRO A 74 12.91 2.78 -3.46
N THR A 75 13.69 3.40 -2.57
CA THR A 75 14.64 4.47 -2.89
C THR A 75 15.97 3.97 -3.45
N SER A 76 16.32 2.72 -3.16
CA SER A 76 17.60 2.12 -3.53
C SER A 76 17.42 1.07 -4.62
N ASP A 77 18.33 1.07 -5.61
CA ASP A 77 18.24 0.22 -6.79
C ASP A 77 18.43 -1.28 -6.49
N ASP A 78 19.08 -1.62 -5.38
CA ASP A 78 19.27 -2.99 -4.87
C ASP A 78 17.99 -3.62 -4.30
N HIS A 79 16.93 -2.83 -4.11
CA HIS A 79 15.61 -3.31 -3.68
C HIS A 79 14.66 -3.57 -4.85
N TYR A 80 15.21 -3.66 -6.06
CA TYR A 80 14.50 -4.10 -7.25
C TYR A 80 15.10 -5.39 -7.79
N ASP A 81 14.25 -6.27 -8.30
CA ASP A 81 14.73 -7.40 -9.10
C ASP A 81 15.12 -6.98 -10.53
N ALA A 82 15.50 -7.96 -11.36
CA ALA A 82 15.88 -7.73 -12.74
C ALA A 82 14.74 -7.13 -13.60
N GLU A 83 13.49 -7.42 -13.24
CA GLU A 83 12.27 -6.96 -13.89
C GLU A 83 11.79 -5.58 -13.38
N GLY A 84 12.48 -5.02 -12.38
CA GLY A 84 12.13 -3.74 -11.75
C GLY A 84 10.92 -3.82 -10.83
N ARG A 85 10.56 -5.01 -10.34
CA ARG A 85 9.60 -5.22 -9.25
C ARG A 85 10.28 -4.90 -7.93
N ALA A 86 9.54 -4.29 -7.00
CA ALA A 86 10.04 -3.99 -5.67
C ALA A 86 10.15 -5.28 -4.84
N LEU A 87 11.29 -5.46 -4.18
CA LEU A 87 11.55 -6.58 -3.27
C LEU A 87 10.94 -6.30 -1.89
N TYR A 88 9.68 -6.68 -1.70
CA TYR A 88 8.91 -6.41 -0.48
C TYR A 88 9.50 -7.06 0.77
N GLY A 89 10.11 -8.24 0.66
CA GLY A 89 10.86 -8.86 1.76
C GLY A 89 11.93 -7.92 2.34
N LEU A 90 12.84 -7.42 1.49
CA LEU A 90 13.89 -6.48 1.90
C LEU A 90 13.33 -5.17 2.45
N MET A 91 12.22 -4.69 1.90
CA MET A 91 11.57 -3.46 2.39
C MET A 91 10.99 -3.63 3.79
N ALA A 92 10.35 -4.77 4.06
CA ALA A 92 9.72 -5.07 5.35
C ALA A 92 10.73 -5.25 6.49
N GLU A 93 11.98 -5.61 6.18
CA GLU A 93 13.06 -5.76 7.15
C GLU A 93 13.62 -4.42 7.65
N LYS A 94 13.38 -3.31 6.94
CA LYS A 94 13.94 -2.01 7.29
C LYS A 94 13.45 -1.54 8.67
N PRO A 95 14.33 -1.04 9.54
CA PRO A 95 13.93 -0.51 10.85
C PRO A 95 12.82 0.55 10.77
N ALA A 96 12.95 1.51 9.85
CA ALA A 96 11.95 2.56 9.65
C ALA A 96 10.58 2.00 9.22
N PHE A 97 10.55 0.93 8.40
CA PHE A 97 9.30 0.26 8.02
C PHE A 97 8.64 -0.37 9.25
N ARG A 98 9.40 -1.13 10.05
CA ARG A 98 8.91 -1.80 11.25
C ARG A 98 8.37 -0.81 12.29
N GLU A 99 9.09 0.29 12.52
CA GLU A 99 8.66 1.39 13.40
C GLU A 99 7.34 2.02 12.92
N ALA A 100 7.18 2.21 11.61
CA ALA A 100 5.96 2.74 11.02
C ALA A 100 4.77 1.78 11.14
N ILE A 101 4.98 0.47 10.96
CA ILE A 101 3.96 -0.57 11.22
C ILE A 101 3.49 -0.52 12.67
N GLU A 102 4.41 -0.51 13.63
CA GLU A 102 4.04 -0.41 15.04
C GLU A 102 3.29 0.88 15.36
N ARG A 103 3.67 2.00 14.73
CA ARG A 103 2.97 3.27 14.87
C ARG A 103 1.53 3.18 14.37
N VAL A 104 1.29 2.51 13.24
CA VAL A 104 -0.06 2.25 12.73
C VAL A 104 -0.86 1.37 13.70
N LEU A 105 -0.28 0.27 14.18
CA LEU A 105 -0.94 -0.63 15.14
C LEU A 105 -1.30 0.07 16.45
N ARG A 106 -0.38 0.89 17.00
CA ARG A 106 -0.65 1.70 18.20
C ARG A 106 -1.78 2.69 17.95
N GLY A 107 -1.74 3.41 16.83
CA GLY A 107 -2.80 4.38 16.49
C GLY A 107 -4.17 3.73 16.29
N ALA A 108 -4.20 2.49 15.79
CA ALA A 108 -5.43 1.75 15.55
C ALA A 108 -6.15 1.33 16.86
N ALA A 109 -5.45 1.37 18.00
CA ALA A 109 -6.06 1.14 19.31
C ALA A 109 -7.02 2.28 19.72
N ASP A 110 -6.71 3.51 19.30
CA ASP A 110 -7.44 4.72 19.71
C ASP A 110 -8.28 5.33 18.58
N HIS A 111 -7.95 5.01 17.34
CA HIS A 111 -8.50 5.65 16.15
C HIS A 111 -8.82 4.65 15.06
N ARG A 112 -9.89 4.94 14.30
CA ARG A 112 -10.15 4.22 13.06
C ARG A 112 -9.25 4.76 11.95
N ILE A 113 -8.22 3.99 11.61
CA ILE A 113 -7.19 4.36 10.64
C ILE A 113 -7.49 3.75 9.27
N ALA A 114 -7.37 4.55 8.21
CA ALA A 114 -7.36 4.08 6.83
C ALA A 114 -5.99 4.28 6.17
N LEU A 115 -5.39 3.21 5.65
CA LEU A 115 -4.24 3.27 4.75
C LEU A 115 -4.69 3.68 3.35
N VAL A 116 -4.08 4.71 2.77
CA VAL A 116 -4.49 5.25 1.48
C VAL A 116 -3.39 5.13 0.43
N CYS A 117 -3.79 4.69 -0.77
CA CYS A 117 -2.96 4.68 -1.97
C CYS A 117 -3.74 5.16 -3.21
N THR A 118 -3.09 5.14 -4.38
CA THR A 118 -3.64 5.57 -5.66
C THR A 118 -4.60 4.55 -6.27
N GLU A 119 -4.25 3.26 -6.29
CA GLU A 119 -5.04 2.22 -6.93
C GLU A 119 -6.43 2.12 -6.28
N GLY A 120 -7.52 2.06 -7.06
CA GLY A 120 -8.86 1.95 -6.47
C GLY A 120 -9.04 0.65 -5.68
N THR A 121 -8.66 -0.48 -6.27
CA THR A 121 -8.77 -1.81 -5.65
C THR A 121 -7.46 -2.23 -4.97
N PRO A 122 -7.52 -3.03 -3.89
CA PRO A 122 -6.33 -3.41 -3.14
C PRO A 122 -5.53 -4.56 -3.77
N LYS A 123 -6.09 -5.29 -4.74
CA LYS A 123 -5.60 -6.59 -5.24
C LYS A 123 -4.09 -6.63 -5.51
N GLU A 124 -3.60 -5.67 -6.28
CA GLU A 124 -2.21 -5.56 -6.73
C GLU A 124 -1.46 -4.40 -6.07
N CYS A 125 -2.09 -3.73 -5.11
CA CYS A 125 -1.56 -2.52 -4.49
C CYS A 125 -0.61 -2.86 -3.34
N HIS A 126 0.47 -2.10 -3.18
CA HIS A 126 1.40 -2.26 -2.06
C HIS A 126 0.72 -2.04 -0.70
N ARG A 127 -0.37 -1.26 -0.64
CA ARG A 127 -1.13 -1.09 0.60
C ARG A 127 -1.66 -2.42 1.15
N ARG A 128 -1.93 -3.40 0.27
CA ARG A 128 -2.33 -4.77 0.62
C ARG A 128 -1.11 -5.69 0.66
N LEU A 129 -0.38 -5.78 -0.45
CA LEU A 129 0.67 -6.79 -0.65
C LEU A 129 1.93 -6.58 0.20
N LEU A 130 2.23 -5.35 0.60
CA LEU A 130 3.36 -5.01 1.46
C LEU A 130 2.87 -4.67 2.87
N VAL A 131 2.14 -3.56 3.01
CA VAL A 131 1.76 -3.02 4.32
C VAL A 131 0.68 -3.88 4.98
N GLY A 132 -0.38 -4.18 4.24
CA GLY A 132 -1.49 -5.02 4.70
C GLY A 132 -1.02 -6.40 5.13
N LYS A 133 -0.16 -7.05 4.34
CA LYS A 133 0.44 -8.34 4.67
C LYS A 133 1.12 -8.30 6.05
N VAL A 134 2.06 -7.37 6.25
CA VAL A 134 2.78 -7.28 7.53
C VAL A 134 1.80 -6.98 8.67
N LEU A 135 0.82 -6.12 8.48
CA LEU A 135 -0.21 -5.89 9.50
C LEU A 135 -1.00 -7.16 9.85
N THR A 136 -1.38 -7.97 8.87
CA THR A 136 -2.07 -9.25 9.12
C THR A 136 -1.18 -10.28 9.80
N ASP A 137 0.12 -10.32 9.51
CA ASP A 137 1.10 -11.16 10.25
C ASP A 137 1.18 -10.76 11.73
N HIS A 138 0.95 -9.48 12.03
CA HIS A 138 0.83 -8.95 13.39
C HIS A 138 -0.59 -9.15 14.01
N GLY A 139 -1.46 -9.92 13.35
CA GLY A 139 -2.78 -10.28 13.85
C GLY A 139 -3.88 -9.23 13.59
N ALA A 140 -3.61 -8.21 12.78
CA ALA A 140 -4.62 -7.24 12.38
C ALA A 140 -5.61 -7.83 11.36
N VAL A 141 -6.81 -7.27 11.32
CA VAL A 141 -7.82 -7.54 10.29
C VAL A 141 -7.89 -6.34 9.35
N LEU A 142 -7.78 -6.57 8.04
CA LEU A 142 -7.92 -5.52 7.05
C LEU A 142 -9.38 -5.37 6.63
N ARG A 143 -9.84 -4.13 6.50
CA ARG A 143 -11.13 -3.77 5.90
C ARG A 143 -10.92 -2.82 4.74
N HIS A 144 -11.12 -3.32 3.53
CA HIS A 144 -10.91 -2.58 2.30
C HIS A 144 -12.20 -1.89 1.87
N ILE A 145 -12.21 -0.56 1.90
CA ILE A 145 -13.26 0.26 1.30
C ILE A 145 -13.02 0.27 -0.21
N LEU A 146 -13.92 -0.34 -0.95
CA LEU A 146 -13.87 -0.42 -2.41
C LEU A 146 -14.42 0.86 -3.06
N PRO A 147 -14.10 1.13 -4.34
CA PRO A 147 -14.53 2.36 -5.03
C PRO A 147 -16.06 2.55 -5.10
N ASP A 148 -16.82 1.48 -4.98
CA ASP A 148 -18.29 1.48 -4.99
C ASP A 148 -18.91 1.56 -3.57
N GLY A 149 -18.08 1.68 -2.53
CA GLY A 149 -18.51 1.76 -1.13
C GLY A 149 -18.66 0.41 -0.43
N HIS A 150 -18.52 -0.72 -1.12
CA HIS A 150 -18.52 -2.02 -0.45
C HIS A 150 -17.25 -2.20 0.39
N VAL A 151 -17.40 -2.92 1.51
CA VAL A 151 -16.28 -3.26 2.39
C VAL A 151 -15.96 -4.74 2.25
N PHE A 152 -14.71 -5.04 1.92
CA PHE A 152 -14.16 -6.39 1.89
C PHE A 152 -13.24 -6.61 3.09
N GLU A 153 -13.47 -7.65 3.88
CA GLU A 153 -12.65 -8.01 5.04
C GLU A 153 -11.62 -9.09 4.66
N GLU A 154 -10.37 -8.90 5.09
CA GLU A 154 -9.27 -9.82 4.84
C GLU A 154 -8.46 -10.01 6.12
N THR A 155 -8.38 -11.26 6.62
CA THR A 155 -7.67 -11.58 7.87
C THR A 155 -6.25 -12.08 7.65
N ALA A 156 -5.91 -12.42 6.41
CA ALA A 156 -4.57 -12.86 5.99
C ALA A 156 -4.40 -12.47 4.52
N VAL A 157 -3.28 -11.84 4.19
CA VAL A 157 -2.94 -11.52 2.79
C VAL A 157 -2.11 -12.66 2.24
N GLU A 158 -2.74 -13.50 1.42
CA GLU A 158 -2.03 -14.51 0.63
C GLU A 158 -1.23 -13.81 -0.48
N ILE A 159 0.06 -14.11 -0.55
CA ILE A 159 0.95 -13.69 -1.63
C ILE A 159 1.05 -14.87 -2.59
N ASP A 160 0.54 -14.67 -3.81
CA ASP A 160 0.60 -15.70 -4.84
C ASP A 160 2.04 -15.78 -5.36
N ASP A 161 2.80 -16.71 -4.79
CA ASP A 161 4.22 -16.93 -5.06
C ASP A 161 4.44 -17.81 -6.30
N THR A 162 3.38 -18.06 -7.07
CA THR A 162 3.42 -18.90 -8.29
C THR A 162 4.04 -18.15 -9.46
N GLY A 163 5.31 -17.79 -9.32
CA GLY A 163 6.17 -17.32 -10.39
C GLY A 163 7.08 -18.42 -10.96
N ASP A 164 6.98 -19.66 -10.49
CA ASP A 164 7.84 -20.76 -10.92
C ASP A 164 6.99 -21.93 -11.40
N GLN A 165 7.01 -22.22 -12.71
CA GLN A 165 6.90 -23.63 -13.07
C GLN A 165 8.09 -24.31 -12.42
N PRO A 166 7.91 -25.35 -11.58
CA PRO A 166 9.05 -26.09 -11.07
C PRO A 166 9.85 -26.59 -12.27
N SER A 167 11.09 -26.13 -12.42
CA SER A 167 11.99 -26.71 -13.40
C SER A 167 12.09 -28.20 -13.07
N LEU A 168 11.89 -29.06 -14.06
CA LEU A 168 12.05 -30.51 -13.93
C LEU A 168 13.48 -30.91 -13.52
N PHE A 169 14.39 -29.93 -13.46
CA PHE A 169 15.79 -30.01 -13.06
C PHE A 169 15.99 -28.99 -11.95
N GLY A 170 16.04 -29.48 -10.71
CA GLY A 170 16.00 -28.67 -9.50
C GLY A 170 17.03 -27.55 -9.47
N ASP A 171 16.52 -26.34 -9.45
CA ASP A 171 17.04 -25.23 -8.65
C ASP A 171 15.78 -24.58 -8.08
N GLU A 172 15.44 -24.88 -6.82
CA GLU A 172 14.34 -24.24 -6.12
C GLU A 172 14.68 -22.76 -5.95
N LYS A 173 14.20 -21.89 -6.84
CA LYS A 173 14.20 -20.46 -6.57
C LYS A 173 13.10 -20.22 -5.54
N GLU A 174 13.51 -20.05 -4.29
CA GLU A 174 12.63 -19.53 -3.24
C GLU A 174 11.99 -18.25 -3.77
N ALA A 175 10.68 -18.29 -3.96
CA ALA A 175 10.01 -17.29 -4.75
C ALA A 175 9.94 -15.98 -3.93
N ALA A 176 10.32 -14.89 -4.60
CA ALA A 176 10.60 -13.64 -3.91
C ALA A 176 9.29 -12.87 -3.70
N TRP A 177 8.96 -12.58 -2.43
CA TRP A 177 7.87 -11.66 -2.08
C TRP A 177 8.16 -10.28 -2.68
N THR A 178 7.45 -9.97 -3.78
CA THR A 178 7.66 -8.79 -4.62
C THR A 178 6.36 -8.08 -4.97
N SER A 179 6.46 -6.88 -5.56
CA SER A 179 5.33 -6.26 -6.25
C SER A 179 4.92 -7.06 -7.48
N THR A 180 3.62 -7.17 -7.78
CA THR A 180 3.12 -7.93 -8.94
C THR A 180 3.54 -7.32 -10.29
N GLN A 181 3.82 -6.02 -10.32
CA GLN A 181 4.24 -5.28 -11.51
C GLN A 181 5.54 -4.51 -11.24
N SER A 182 6.23 -4.13 -12.31
CA SER A 182 7.41 -3.27 -12.22
C SER A 182 7.00 -1.89 -11.70
N VAL A 183 7.68 -1.42 -10.64
CA VAL A 183 7.45 -0.09 -10.04
C VAL A 183 8.71 0.78 -10.08
N SER A 184 9.76 0.31 -10.75
CA SER A 184 10.96 1.09 -10.99
C SER A 184 10.68 2.26 -11.96
N HIS A 185 11.39 3.37 -11.78
CA HIS A 185 11.37 4.50 -12.73
C HIS A 185 12.24 4.25 -13.97
N ARG A 186 12.89 3.08 -14.08
CA ARG A 186 13.66 2.75 -15.28
C ARG A 186 12.68 2.70 -16.43
N ARG A 187 12.69 3.78 -17.22
CA ARG A 187 12.22 3.81 -18.59
C ARG A 187 12.64 2.48 -19.21
N ARG A 188 11.71 1.72 -19.81
CA ARG A 188 12.12 0.64 -20.71
C ARG A 188 13.15 1.28 -21.63
N LEU A 189 14.44 0.98 -21.44
CA LEU A 189 15.41 1.18 -22.49
C LEU A 189 14.94 0.16 -23.52
N SER A 190 14.08 0.63 -24.43
CA SER A 190 13.78 -0.11 -25.63
C SER A 190 15.13 -0.49 -26.20
N ASP A 191 15.37 -1.79 -26.36
CA ASP A 191 16.46 -2.31 -27.17
C ASP A 191 16.48 -1.53 -28.48
N SER A 192 17.39 -0.56 -28.57
CA SER A 192 17.78 0.09 -29.79
C SER A 192 19.20 -0.38 -30.04
N SER A 193 19.30 -1.63 -30.49
CA SER A 193 20.46 -2.37 -31.00
C SER A 193 19.94 -3.80 -31.23
N VAL A 194 19.80 -4.40 -32.40
CA VAL A 194 20.68 -4.43 -33.58
C VAL A 194 19.88 -5.01 -34.78
N ALA A 195 20.06 -4.39 -35.96
CA ALA A 195 20.05 -4.91 -37.34
C ALA A 195 19.27 -4.00 -38.30
#